data_AF-A0AAD0JNH5-F1
#
_entry.id   AF-A0AAD0JNH5-F1
#
_cell.length_a   1.000
_cell.length_b   1.000
_cell.length_c   1.000
_cell.angle_alpha   90.00
_cell.angle_beta   90.00
_cell.angle_gamma   90.00
#
_symmetry.space_group_name_H-M   'P 1'
#
loop_
_entity.id
_entity.type
_entity.pdbx_description
1 polymer ?
#
loop_
_entity_poly.entity_id
_entity_poly.type
_entity_poly.pdbx_seq_one_letter_code
_entity_poly.pdbx_strand_id
1 'polypeptide(L)'
;MAMMSAEEMEEPVVRVEFRLDDLIVKGLLWNWPYKEGDLVRVVGSRNPDGVFIAFSVLDERKRLIVSYPHVSAGSRAHWISVWKYTSLISLPICTFFTVGIGLNSLGILEDGWLLLKLLLCIFAGLLLIAATVGVSIGYRFHRFARLADGIFGSLGWGDSRSVNLRRITKLRRSPSDPAALGDTYFRY
;
A
#
# COMPACT_ATOMS: atom_id res chain seq x y z
N MET A 1 -33.04 -0.57 2.12
CA MET A 1 -32.01 0.47 2.28
C MET A 1 -31.41 0.28 3.66
N ALA A 2 -30.33 -0.49 3.76
CA ALA A 2 -29.61 -0.68 5.01
C ALA A 2 -28.52 0.40 5.09
N MET A 3 -28.76 1.40 5.93
CA MET A 3 -27.77 2.39 6.31
C MET A 3 -26.80 1.69 7.26
N MET A 4 -25.69 1.18 6.72
CA MET A 4 -24.61 0.64 7.55
C MET A 4 -23.99 1.79 8.33
N SER A 5 -24.25 1.80 9.65
CA SER A 5 -23.67 2.74 10.59
C SER A 5 -22.15 2.59 10.61
N ALA A 6 -21.44 3.70 10.61
CA ALA A 6 -19.98 3.80 10.53
C ALA A 6 -19.25 3.37 11.83
N GLU A 7 -19.92 2.67 12.75
CA GLU A 7 -19.35 2.24 14.04
C GLU A 7 -18.83 0.79 14.04
N GLU A 8 -19.05 0.00 12.98
CA GLU A 8 -18.60 -1.41 12.89
C GLU A 8 -17.50 -1.59 11.82
N MET A 9 -16.59 -0.62 11.74
CA MET A 9 -15.31 -0.74 11.04
C MET A 9 -14.14 -0.66 12.03
N GLU A 10 -14.26 -1.32 13.19
CA GLU A 10 -13.06 -1.69 13.92
C GLU A 10 -12.28 -2.65 13.01
N GLU A 11 -11.27 -2.11 12.31
CA GLU A 11 -10.26 -2.91 11.63
C GLU A 11 -9.88 -4.07 12.59
N PRO A 12 -9.87 -5.34 12.15
CA PRO A 12 -9.58 -6.47 13.02
C PRO A 12 -8.10 -6.47 13.38
N VAL A 13 -7.68 -5.49 14.15
CA VAL A 13 -6.32 -5.34 14.64
C VAL A 13 -6.24 -6.18 15.90
N VAL A 14 -5.65 -7.37 15.77
CA VAL A 14 -5.40 -8.26 16.89
C VAL A 14 -4.33 -7.62 17.75
N ARG A 15 -4.72 -7.21 18.97
CA ARG A 15 -3.77 -6.87 20.03
C ARG A 15 -3.19 -8.16 20.56
N VAL A 16 -1.94 -8.41 20.21
CA VAL A 16 -1.20 -9.57 20.73
C VAL A 16 -0.29 -9.12 21.86
N GLU A 17 -0.37 -9.81 22.98
CA GLU A 17 0.59 -9.70 24.07
C GLU A 17 1.21 -11.08 24.25
N PHE A 18 2.51 -11.20 24.03
CA PHE A 18 3.23 -12.46 24.23
C PHE A 18 4.58 -12.20 24.90
N ARG A 19 5.06 -13.21 25.62
CA ARG A 19 6.41 -13.17 26.21
C ARG A 19 7.37 -13.81 25.22
N LEU A 20 8.39 -13.05 24.84
CA LEU A 20 9.53 -13.57 24.10
C LEU A 20 10.71 -13.55 25.06
N ASP A 21 11.13 -14.73 25.52
CA ASP A 21 12.06 -14.88 26.63
C ASP A 21 11.58 -14.11 27.89
N ASP A 22 12.36 -13.14 28.37
CA ASP A 22 12.03 -12.27 29.51
C ASP A 22 11.32 -10.96 29.12
N LEU A 23 11.09 -10.71 27.83
CA LEU A 23 10.49 -9.46 27.34
C LEU A 23 8.99 -9.61 27.11
N ILE A 24 8.22 -8.67 27.67
CA ILE A 24 6.80 -8.53 27.34
C ILE A 24 6.70 -7.76 26.03
N VAL A 25 6.21 -8.44 25.01
CA VAL A 25 6.01 -7.88 23.67
C VAL A 25 4.53 -7.60 23.45
N LYS A 26 4.20 -6.36 23.09
CA LYS A 26 2.85 -5.95 22.67
C LYS A 26 2.85 -5.57 21.21
N GLY A 27 1.93 -6.10 20.42
CA GLY A 27 1.82 -5.82 18.99
C GLY A 27 0.38 -5.55 18.57
N LEU A 28 0.22 -4.61 17.64
CA LEU A 28 -1.02 -4.38 16.91
C LEU A 28 -0.82 -4.94 15.50
N LEU A 29 -1.39 -6.11 15.24
CA LEU A 29 -1.17 -6.85 13.99
C LEU A 29 -2.49 -7.13 13.29
N TRP A 30 -2.46 -7.22 11.97
CA TRP A 30 -3.66 -7.43 11.15
C TRP A 30 -4.23 -8.86 11.27
N ASN A 31 -3.39 -9.83 11.61
CA ASN A 31 -3.77 -11.22 11.84
C ASN A 31 -2.66 -11.95 12.61
N TRP A 32 -2.97 -13.03 13.31
CA TRP A 32 -1.99 -13.83 14.05
C TRP A 32 -1.99 -15.29 13.56
N PRO A 33 -1.16 -15.63 12.55
CA PRO A 33 -1.07 -16.99 12.01
C PRO A 33 -0.11 -17.91 12.78
N TYR A 34 0.51 -17.43 13.86
CA TYR A 34 1.55 -18.14 14.60
C TYR A 34 0.97 -19.02 15.69
N LYS A 35 1.65 -20.14 15.98
CA LYS A 35 1.32 -21.06 17.07
C LYS A 35 2.40 -21.00 18.15
N GLU A 36 2.04 -21.38 19.36
CA GLU A 36 2.99 -21.49 20.47
C GLU A 36 4.08 -22.51 20.13
N GLY A 37 5.35 -22.11 20.31
CA GLY A 37 6.53 -22.90 19.91
C GLY A 37 7.08 -22.58 18.50
N ASP A 38 6.46 -21.70 17.73
CA ASP A 38 7.05 -21.21 16.48
C ASP A 38 8.25 -20.26 16.77
N LEU A 39 9.35 -20.46 16.03
CA LEU A 39 10.51 -19.57 16.09
C LEU A 39 10.22 -18.29 15.29
N VAL A 40 9.93 -17.22 16.03
CA VAL A 40 9.62 -15.92 15.45
C VAL A 40 10.70 -14.89 15.77
N ARG A 41 11.01 -14.04 14.79
CA ARG A 41 11.82 -12.84 14.97
C ARG A 41 10.89 -11.63 15.00
N VAL A 42 11.08 -10.77 15.98
CA VAL A 42 10.23 -9.59 16.20
C VAL A 42 11.04 -8.32 15.93
N VAL A 43 10.45 -7.41 15.16
CA VAL A 43 10.96 -6.06 14.94
C VAL A 43 10.03 -5.07 15.59
N GLY A 44 10.58 -4.21 16.43
CA GLY A 44 9.83 -3.30 17.25
C GLY A 44 10.67 -2.19 17.85
N SER A 45 10.01 -1.29 18.57
CA SER A 45 10.69 -0.28 19.40
C SER A 45 10.46 -0.60 20.87
N ARG A 46 11.50 -0.44 21.68
CA ARG A 46 11.39 -0.56 23.14
C ARG A 46 10.85 0.75 23.71
N ASN A 47 9.80 0.70 24.51
CA ASN A 47 9.30 1.87 25.23
C ASN A 47 10.17 2.13 26.48
N PRO A 48 10.22 3.38 26.98
CA PRO A 48 10.94 3.72 28.22
C PRO A 48 10.46 2.90 29.43
N ASP A 49 9.20 2.48 29.41
CA ASP A 49 8.54 1.70 30.49
C ASP A 49 8.91 0.21 30.49
N GLY A 50 9.85 -0.22 29.64
CA GLY A 50 10.33 -1.60 29.56
C GLY A 50 9.51 -2.54 28.67
N VAL A 51 8.32 -2.11 28.20
CA VAL A 51 7.47 -2.87 27.26
C VAL A 51 8.01 -2.75 25.83
N PHE A 52 8.10 -3.87 25.10
CA PHE A 52 8.55 -3.90 23.71
C PHE A 52 7.36 -3.84 22.75
N ILE A 53 7.29 -2.84 21.88
CA ILE A 53 6.19 -2.69 20.91
C ILE A 53 6.60 -3.31 19.58
N ALA A 54 5.98 -4.43 19.21
CA ALA A 54 6.19 -5.12 17.94
C ALA A 54 5.46 -4.41 16.79
N PHE A 55 6.21 -4.03 15.76
CA PHE A 55 5.67 -3.51 14.49
C PHE A 55 5.60 -4.58 13.41
N SER A 56 6.48 -5.58 13.48
CA SER A 56 6.47 -6.72 12.56
C SER A 56 6.98 -7.97 13.25
N VAL A 57 6.32 -9.09 12.97
CA VAL A 57 6.69 -10.43 13.44
C VAL A 57 6.91 -11.28 12.20
N LEU A 58 7.99 -12.04 12.17
CA LEU A 58 8.29 -12.96 11.08
C LEU A 58 8.66 -14.35 11.60
N ASP A 59 8.30 -15.36 10.83
CA ASP A 59 8.76 -16.73 11.00
C ASP A 59 9.73 -17.04 9.85
N GLU A 60 10.99 -17.35 10.19
CA GLU A 60 12.05 -17.64 9.22
C GLU A 60 11.87 -19.00 8.54
N ARG A 61 11.24 -19.97 9.22
CA ARG A 61 11.00 -21.33 8.68
C ARG A 61 9.87 -21.31 7.65
N LYS A 62 8.76 -20.65 7.98
CA LYS A 62 7.59 -20.53 7.08
C LYS A 62 7.72 -19.39 6.08
N ARG A 63 8.74 -18.53 6.25
CA ARG A 63 8.96 -17.27 5.50
C ARG A 63 7.71 -16.39 5.46
N LEU A 64 7.04 -16.31 6.61
CA LEU A 64 5.82 -15.52 6.78
C LEU A 64 6.14 -14.29 7.61
N ILE A 65 5.65 -13.13 7.17
CA ILE A 65 5.78 -11.86 7.86
C ILE A 65 4.39 -11.24 8.06
N VAL A 66 4.12 -10.85 9.29
CA VAL A 66 2.96 -10.05 9.67
C VAL A 66 3.47 -8.70 10.13
N SER A 67 2.96 -7.64 9.52
CA SER A 67 3.34 -6.27 9.86
C SER A 67 2.11 -5.47 10.29
N TYR A 68 2.37 -4.36 10.96
CA TYR A 68 1.37 -3.37 11.32
C TYR A 68 0.46 -3.00 10.11
N PRO A 69 -0.83 -2.70 10.33
CA PRO A 69 -1.74 -2.18 9.31
C PRO A 69 -1.10 -1.29 8.25
N HIS A 70 -1.37 -1.58 6.98
CA HIS A 70 -0.88 -0.84 5.80
C HIS A 70 0.62 -0.89 5.51
N VAL A 71 1.44 -1.58 6.32
CA VAL A 71 2.88 -1.79 6.06
C VAL A 71 3.06 -2.95 5.08
N SER A 72 2.92 -2.68 3.78
CA SER A 72 2.99 -3.71 2.72
C SER A 72 4.09 -3.47 1.67
N ALA A 73 4.62 -2.26 1.57
CA ALA A 73 5.64 -1.89 0.60
C ALA A 73 6.56 -0.80 1.14
N GLY A 74 7.84 -0.88 0.79
CA GLY A 74 8.82 0.19 1.03
C GLY A 74 8.50 1.43 0.20
N SER A 75 9.14 2.55 0.55
CA SER A 75 8.83 3.87 -0.03
C SER A 75 8.96 3.93 -1.54
N ARG A 76 9.97 3.28 -2.14
CA ARG A 76 10.15 3.28 -3.61
C ARG A 76 9.07 2.43 -4.28
N ALA A 77 8.79 1.25 -3.74
CA ALA A 77 7.75 0.38 -4.26
C ALA A 77 6.37 1.04 -4.20
N HIS A 78 6.07 1.75 -3.11
CA HIS A 78 4.83 2.53 -2.95
C HIS A 78 4.70 3.62 -4.03
N TRP A 79 5.74 4.44 -4.21
CA TRP A 79 5.71 5.51 -5.23
C TRP A 79 5.61 4.97 -6.66
N ILE A 80 6.30 3.88 -6.99
CA ILE A 80 6.18 3.24 -8.31
C ILE A 80 4.74 2.75 -8.53
N SER A 81 4.13 2.13 -7.53
CA SER A 81 2.74 1.70 -7.61
C SER A 81 1.79 2.89 -7.77
N VAL A 82 1.93 3.95 -6.97
CA VAL A 82 1.11 5.17 -7.08
C VAL A 82 1.22 5.75 -8.49
N TRP A 83 2.43 5.98 -8.99
CA TRP A 83 2.65 6.50 -10.35
C TRP A 83 2.01 5.61 -11.43
N LYS A 84 2.13 4.29 -11.29
CA LYS A 84 1.53 3.33 -12.24
C LYS A 84 0.00 3.38 -12.22
N TYR A 85 -0.62 3.40 -11.05
CA TYR A 85 -2.08 3.44 -10.95
C TYR A 85 -2.66 4.80 -11.36
N THR A 86 -2.00 5.89 -10.94
CA THR A 86 -2.37 7.25 -11.36
C THR A 86 -2.29 7.38 -12.88
N SER A 87 -1.21 6.93 -13.52
CA SER A 87 -1.11 7.01 -14.99
C SER A 87 -2.11 6.11 -15.70
N LEU A 88 -2.30 4.88 -15.22
CA LEU A 88 -3.22 3.91 -15.81
C LEU A 88 -4.68 4.38 -15.77
N ILE A 89 -5.09 5.08 -14.72
CA ILE A 89 -6.46 5.60 -14.57
C ILE A 89 -6.60 6.97 -15.23
N SER A 90 -5.62 7.85 -15.05
CA SER A 90 -5.68 9.23 -15.55
C SER A 90 -5.68 9.31 -17.08
N LEU A 91 -4.82 8.56 -17.75
CA LEU A 91 -4.67 8.63 -19.21
C LEU A 91 -5.96 8.30 -19.99
N PRO A 92 -6.67 7.18 -19.74
CA PRO A 92 -7.89 6.87 -20.48
C PRO A 92 -9.00 7.87 -20.19
N ILE A 93 -9.14 8.32 -18.95
CA ILE A 93 -10.15 9.32 -18.56
C ILE A 93 -9.88 10.64 -19.29
N CYS A 94 -8.65 11.15 -19.22
CA CYS A 94 -8.29 12.41 -19.89
C CYS A 94 -8.50 12.31 -21.40
N THR A 95 -8.08 11.19 -22.01
CA THR A 95 -8.23 10.95 -23.45
C THR A 95 -9.70 10.94 -23.85
N PHE A 96 -10.55 10.22 -23.11
CA PHE A 96 -11.98 10.13 -23.35
C PHE A 96 -12.65 11.51 -23.29
N PHE A 97 -12.35 12.31 -22.25
CA PHE A 97 -12.87 13.67 -22.14
C PHE A 97 -12.40 14.57 -23.29
N THR A 98 -11.13 14.51 -23.67
CA THR A 98 -10.63 15.35 -24.78
C THR A 98 -11.16 14.95 -26.14
N VAL A 99 -11.33 13.65 -26.40
CA VAL A 99 -11.95 13.17 -27.64
C VAL A 99 -13.44 13.56 -27.67
N GLY A 100 -14.15 13.43 -26.54
CA GLY A 100 -15.55 13.85 -26.43
C GLY A 100 -15.74 15.35 -26.72
N ILE A 101 -14.89 16.20 -26.15
CA ILE A 101 -14.91 17.65 -26.41
C ILE A 101 -14.56 17.95 -27.88
N GLY A 102 -13.55 17.26 -28.42
CA GLY A 102 -13.14 17.41 -29.81
C GLY A 102 -14.25 17.07 -30.79
N LEU A 103 -14.92 15.93 -30.60
CA LEU A 103 -16.04 15.48 -31.43
C LEU A 103 -17.24 16.44 -31.36
N ASN A 104 -17.59 16.96 -30.18
CA ASN A 104 -18.67 17.95 -30.03
C ASN A 104 -18.34 19.30 -30.65
N SER A 105 -17.06 19.62 -30.83
CA SER A 105 -16.60 20.91 -31.36
C SER A 105 -16.38 20.88 -32.88
N LEU A 106 -16.49 19.70 -33.52
CA LEU A 106 -16.43 19.55 -34.97
C LEU A 106 -17.60 20.32 -35.61
N GLY A 107 -17.29 21.37 -36.37
CA GLY A 107 -18.28 22.22 -37.03
C GLY A 107 -18.63 23.52 -36.30
N ILE A 108 -18.14 23.73 -35.07
CA ILE A 108 -18.30 25.00 -34.32
C ILE A 108 -17.10 25.92 -34.54
N LEU A 109 -15.89 25.34 -34.61
CA LEU A 109 -14.65 26.05 -34.84
C LEU A 109 -14.16 25.78 -36.27
N GLU A 110 -14.12 26.81 -37.12
CA GLU A 110 -13.58 26.72 -38.49
C GLU A 110 -12.06 26.51 -38.50
N ASP A 111 -11.36 27.04 -37.49
CA ASP A 111 -9.91 26.90 -37.34
C ASP A 111 -9.52 25.61 -36.61
N GLY A 112 -9.30 24.54 -37.38
CA GLY A 112 -8.84 23.24 -36.86
C GLY A 112 -7.54 23.30 -36.04
N TRP A 113 -6.66 24.26 -36.33
CA TRP A 113 -5.42 24.47 -35.56
C TRP A 113 -5.65 25.06 -34.17
N LEU A 114 -6.63 25.97 -34.05
CA LEU A 114 -7.02 26.56 -32.76
C LEU A 114 -7.72 25.52 -31.88
N LEU A 115 -8.56 24.69 -32.49
CA LEU A 115 -9.20 23.54 -31.83
C LEU A 115 -8.16 22.53 -31.32
N LEU A 116 -7.13 22.20 -32.11
CA LEU A 116 -6.04 21.31 -31.68
C LEU A 116 -5.28 21.87 -30.47
N LYS A 117 -4.92 23.16 -30.49
CA LYS A 117 -4.24 23.81 -29.36
C LYS A 117 -5.08 23.79 -28.09
N LEU A 118 -6.38 24.09 -28.19
CA LEU A 118 -7.31 24.04 -27.07
C LEU A 118 -7.42 22.63 -26.49
N LEU A 119 -7.55 21.61 -27.34
CA LEU A 119 -7.62 20.22 -26.90
C LEU A 119 -6.34 19.78 -26.17
N LEU A 120 -5.17 20.17 -26.67
CA LEU A 120 -3.89 19.90 -26.00
C LEU A 120 -3.78 20.62 -24.65
N CYS A 121 -4.21 21.88 -24.56
CA CYS A 121 -4.25 22.62 -23.30
C CYS A 121 -5.20 21.98 -22.28
N ILE A 122 -6.39 21.56 -22.70
CA ILE A 122 -7.37 20.87 -21.85
C ILE A 122 -6.80 19.53 -21.39
N PHE A 123 -6.20 18.75 -22.29
CA PHE A 123 -5.55 17.48 -21.96
C PHE A 123 -4.45 17.67 -20.91
N ALA A 124 -3.57 18.65 -21.11
CA ALA A 124 -2.49 18.95 -20.18
C ALA A 124 -3.03 19.41 -18.82
N GLY A 125 -4.05 20.26 -18.80
CA GLY A 125 -4.71 20.70 -17.57
C GLY A 125 -5.32 19.54 -16.78
N LEU A 126 -6.06 18.65 -17.45
CA LEU A 126 -6.66 17.46 -16.83
C LEU A 126 -5.59 16.51 -16.26
N LEU A 127 -4.50 16.30 -16.99
CA LEU A 127 -3.38 15.49 -16.51
C LEU A 127 -2.72 16.09 -15.26
N LEU A 128 -2.53 17.42 -15.22
CA LEU A 128 -1.97 18.08 -14.03
C LEU A 128 -2.87 17.91 -12.80
N ILE A 129 -4.19 18.06 -12.97
CA ILE A 129 -5.15 17.84 -11.88
C ILE A 129 -5.10 16.38 -11.42
N ALA A 130 -5.14 15.42 -12.33
CA ALA A 130 -5.07 14.01 -11.96
C ALA A 130 -3.73 13.63 -11.29
N ALA A 131 -2.62 14.21 -11.74
CA ALA A 131 -1.30 14.01 -11.14
C ALA A 131 -1.25 14.56 -9.70
N THR A 132 -1.76 15.77 -9.46
CA THR A 132 -1.81 16.35 -8.10
C THR A 132 -2.68 15.54 -7.15
N VAL A 133 -3.82 15.02 -7.62
CA VAL A 133 -4.67 14.11 -6.84
C VAL A 133 -3.93 12.80 -6.54
N GLY A 134 -3.29 12.18 -7.54
CA GLY A 134 -2.52 10.95 -7.34
C GLY A 134 -1.38 11.12 -6.34
N VAL A 135 -0.64 12.23 -6.44
CA VAL A 135 0.45 12.60 -5.53
C VAL A 135 -0.06 12.83 -4.10
N SER A 136 -1.17 13.55 -3.92
CA SER A 136 -1.72 13.83 -2.58
C SER A 136 -2.18 12.55 -1.87
N ILE A 137 -2.84 11.63 -2.59
CA ILE A 137 -3.19 10.30 -2.08
C ILE A 137 -1.92 9.51 -1.73
N GLY A 138 -0.91 9.53 -2.61
CA GLY A 138 0.38 8.88 -2.38
C GLY A 138 1.08 9.36 -1.10
N TYR A 139 1.07 10.67 -0.85
CA TYR A 139 1.64 11.28 0.35
C TYR A 139 0.97 10.84 1.65
N ARG A 140 -0.36 10.63 1.63
CA ARG A 140 -1.10 10.15 2.81
C ARG A 140 -0.56 8.80 3.29
N PHE A 141 -0.27 7.89 2.35
CA PHE A 141 0.24 6.54 2.66
C PHE A 141 1.77 6.48 2.81
N HIS A 142 2.49 7.55 2.44
CA HIS A 142 3.95 7.59 2.51
C HIS A 142 4.50 7.41 3.95
N ARG A 143 3.73 7.81 4.98
CA ARG A 143 4.13 7.58 6.39
C ARG A 143 4.27 6.10 6.71
N PHE A 144 3.35 5.26 6.24
CA PHE A 144 3.41 3.80 6.41
C PHE A 144 4.56 3.19 5.62
N ALA A 145 4.84 3.70 4.42
CA ALA A 145 5.96 3.23 3.61
C ALA A 145 7.33 3.54 4.25
N ARG A 146 7.48 4.68 4.92
CA ARG A 146 8.69 4.98 5.70
C ARG A 146 8.85 4.08 6.92
N LEU A 147 7.75 3.74 7.60
CA LEU A 147 7.79 2.76 8.69
C LEU A 147 8.22 1.38 8.17
N ALA A 148 7.72 0.99 6.99
CA ALA A 148 8.12 -0.24 6.30
C ALA A 148 9.63 -0.26 6.00
N ASP A 149 10.19 0.84 5.51
CA ASP A 149 11.63 0.94 5.23
C ASP A 149 12.48 0.69 6.48
N GLY A 150 12.06 1.22 7.63
CA GLY A 150 12.75 1.00 8.92
C GLY A 150 12.65 -0.46 9.37
N ILE A 151 11.46 -1.06 9.25
CA ILE A 151 11.25 -2.47 9.58
C ILE A 151 12.12 -3.36 8.68
N PHE A 152 12.01 -3.22 7.36
CA PHE A 152 12.77 -4.03 6.40
C PHE A 152 14.28 -3.77 6.50
N GLY A 153 14.69 -2.54 6.84
CA GLY A 153 16.08 -2.21 7.11
C GLY A 153 16.63 -2.95 8.33
N SER A 154 15.86 -3.02 9.42
CA SER A 154 16.25 -3.79 10.62
C SER A 154 16.31 -5.30 10.39
N LEU A 155 15.60 -5.81 9.38
CA LEU A 155 15.68 -7.20 8.93
C LEU A 155 16.92 -7.50 8.07
N GLY A 156 17.72 -6.49 7.73
CA GLY A 156 18.90 -6.64 6.87
C GLY A 156 18.55 -6.90 5.40
N TRP A 157 17.33 -6.58 4.96
CA TRP A 157 16.97 -6.71 3.54
C TRP A 157 17.63 -5.57 2.76
N GLY A 158 18.62 -5.92 1.92
CA GLY A 158 19.53 -4.97 1.29
C GLY A 158 18.89 -3.84 0.47
N ASP A 159 17.67 -4.02 -0.02
CA ASP A 159 16.91 -2.97 -0.71
C ASP A 159 15.53 -2.77 -0.09
N SER A 160 15.50 -2.53 1.23
CA SER A 160 14.29 -2.30 2.04
C SER A 160 13.27 -1.37 1.38
N ARG A 161 13.72 -0.35 0.64
CA ARG A 161 12.86 0.63 -0.03
C ARG A 161 12.12 0.10 -1.25
N SER A 162 12.66 -0.91 -1.94
CA SER A 162 12.06 -1.50 -3.15
C SER A 162 11.24 -2.75 -2.87
N VAL A 163 11.29 -3.26 -1.64
CA VAL A 163 10.53 -4.45 -1.23
C VAL A 163 9.03 -4.16 -1.30
N ASN A 164 8.32 -5.06 -1.98
CA ASN A 164 6.86 -5.05 -2.04
C ASN A 164 6.35 -6.43 -1.64
N LEU A 165 5.93 -6.56 -0.38
CA LEU A 165 5.47 -7.82 0.18
C LEU A 165 4.25 -8.37 -0.54
N ARG A 166 3.32 -7.49 -0.97
CA ARG A 166 2.13 -7.87 -1.74
C ARG A 166 2.51 -8.47 -3.10
N ARG A 167 3.53 -7.91 -3.78
CA ARG A 167 4.02 -8.44 -5.06
C ARG A 167 4.73 -9.79 -4.87
N ILE A 168 5.61 -9.91 -3.88
CA ILE A 168 6.35 -11.15 -3.60
C ILE A 168 5.37 -12.27 -3.21
N THR A 169 4.39 -11.96 -2.36
CA THR A 169 3.37 -12.93 -1.94
C THR A 169 2.55 -13.42 -3.12
N LYS A 170 2.15 -12.53 -4.05
CA LYS A 170 1.44 -12.92 -5.28
C LYS A 170 2.27 -13.85 -6.17
N LEU A 171 3.58 -13.62 -6.28
CA LEU A 171 4.47 -14.46 -7.08
C LEU A 171 4.73 -15.83 -6.45
N ARG A 172 4.67 -15.93 -5.12
CA ARG A 172 4.93 -17.16 -4.36
C ARG A 172 3.67 -17.83 -3.82
N ARG A 173 2.51 -17.49 -4.39
CA ARG A 173 1.21 -18.05 -4.00
C ARG A 173 1.02 -19.41 -4.66
N SER A 174 0.78 -20.42 -3.84
CA SER A 174 0.33 -21.75 -4.26
C SER A 174 -1.21 -21.79 -4.27
N PRO A 175 -1.85 -22.59 -5.15
CA PRO A 175 -3.31 -22.74 -5.15
C PRO A 175 -3.88 -23.30 -3.84
N SER A 176 -3.05 -23.93 -3.00
CA SER A 176 -3.40 -24.45 -1.68
C SER A 176 -3.32 -23.40 -0.55
N ASP A 177 -2.87 -22.17 -0.83
CA ASP A 177 -2.67 -21.16 0.22
C ASP A 177 -4.00 -20.45 0.61
N PRO A 178 -4.19 -20.12 1.90
CA PRO A 178 -5.42 -19.47 2.37
C PRO A 178 -5.67 -18.11 1.71
N ALA A 179 -6.94 -17.72 1.59
CA ALA A 179 -7.33 -16.43 1.00
C ALA A 179 -6.75 -15.21 1.75
N ALA A 180 -6.46 -15.36 3.05
CA ALA A 180 -5.88 -14.33 3.90
C ALA A 180 -4.39 -14.02 3.60
N LEU A 181 -3.70 -14.88 2.83
CA LEU A 181 -2.33 -14.70 2.38
C LEU A 181 -2.25 -13.63 1.27
N GLY A 182 -1.59 -12.52 1.56
CA GLY A 182 -1.40 -11.37 0.66
C GLY A 182 -2.26 -10.14 0.98
N ASP A 183 -3.21 -10.27 1.90
CA ASP A 183 -3.97 -9.15 2.47
C ASP A 183 -3.62 -8.92 3.94
N THR A 184 -3.54 -9.98 4.75
CA THR A 184 -3.36 -9.88 6.21
C THR A 184 -1.99 -10.31 6.71
N TYR A 185 -1.36 -11.25 6.01
CA TYR A 185 0.00 -11.71 6.23
C TYR A 185 0.66 -12.00 4.88
N PHE A 186 1.98 -11.86 4.83
CA PHE A 186 2.74 -11.90 3.58
C PHE A 186 3.79 -12.99 3.61
N ARG A 187 4.11 -13.55 2.43
CA ARG A 187 5.24 -14.48 2.25
C ARG A 187 6.40 -13.73 1.61
N TYR A 188 7.60 -13.85 2.16
CA TYR A 188 8.82 -13.18 1.68
C TYR A 188 9.91 -14.16 1.20
#